data_AF-A0A9P0IPZ7-F1
#
_entry.id   AF-A0A9P0IPZ7-F1
#
_cell.length_a   1.000
_cell.length_b   1.000
_cell.length_c   1.000
_cell.angle_alpha   90.00
_cell.angle_beta   90.00
_cell.angle_gamma   90.00
#
_symmetry.space_group_name_H-M   'P 1'
#
loop_
_entity.id
_entity.type
_entity.pdbx_description
1 polymer ?
#
loop_
_entity_poly.entity_id
_entity_poly.type
_entity_poly.pdbx_seq_one_letter_code
_entity_poly.pdbx_strand_id
1 'polypeptide(L)'
;MHIFFTMLEDIKNVMSSKRLNSDSNTPQAFVQDLKTGKLSEVKIDSNFLFGRAKQSSIVIEELYISRSHSTISYANGQFFLEDNNSFTGTYLNYKKISNVKVQLQNGDLIAYTDRSNTWEYLYKFCLSNSKKKPRLDEENAALKDNKLLKLKINKLQALINELKQENKESIHNARFAMSNVKKLINKSTELNKNLKDKTIELQIQNRELIKKLNISSEQCEKLKESLDTKTAQDEEPIEIFKTQINRLLENDFQCSICNEVMLRASTANCNHTFCESCLNKWLSKSKLCPVCRSIVHNTTYCLALDNYITNLCDILGGTIKEQRTALQRESKYF
;
A
#
# COMPACT_ATOMS: atom_id res chain seq x y z
N MET A 1 0.56 55.19 -11.98
CA MET A 1 1.55 55.51 -10.93
C MET A 1 0.86 55.76 -9.58
N HIS A 2 -0.07 54.88 -9.17
CA HIS A 2 -0.86 55.04 -7.93
C HIS A 2 -1.12 53.71 -7.19
N ILE A 3 -0.52 52.61 -7.63
CA ILE A 3 -0.66 51.27 -7.01
C ILE A 3 0.62 50.87 -6.26
N PHE A 4 1.73 51.58 -6.46
CA PHE A 4 3.00 51.32 -5.76
C PHE A 4 3.16 52.08 -4.43
N PHE A 5 2.26 53.03 -4.12
CA PHE A 5 2.36 53.83 -2.89
C PHE A 5 1.56 53.23 -1.72
N THR A 6 0.45 52.54 -1.98
CA THR A 6 -0.37 51.91 -0.92
C THR A 6 0.29 50.68 -0.30
N MET A 7 1.19 50.00 -1.01
CA MET A 7 1.89 48.82 -0.51
C MET A 7 3.03 49.14 0.47
N LEU A 8 3.50 50.40 0.52
CA LEU A 8 4.56 50.86 1.43
C LEU A 8 4.04 51.44 2.74
N GLU A 9 2.79 51.92 2.78
CA GLU A 9 2.12 52.35 4.02
C GLU A 9 1.71 51.15 4.90
N ASP A 10 1.30 50.03 4.28
CA ASP A 10 0.95 48.80 5.00
C ASP A 10 2.17 48.09 5.61
N ILE A 11 3.36 48.27 5.00
CA ILE A 11 4.64 47.77 5.56
C ILE A 11 5.10 48.62 6.75
N LYS A 12 4.72 49.90 6.82
CA LYS A 12 5.03 50.76 7.97
C LYS A 12 4.07 50.56 9.15
N ASN A 13 2.81 50.18 8.91
CA ASN A 13 1.84 49.90 9.98
C ASN A 13 2.03 48.54 10.68
N VAL A 14 2.78 47.60 10.08
CA VAL A 14 3.22 46.38 10.78
C VAL A 14 4.42 46.64 11.72
N MET A 15 5.09 47.80 11.58
CA MET A 15 6.22 48.20 12.43
C MET A 15 5.83 49.09 13.62
N SER A 16 4.53 49.25 13.90
CA SER A 16 4.05 49.96 15.10
C SER A 16 2.97 49.18 15.84
N SER A 17 3.35 48.08 16.51
CA SER A 17 2.62 47.68 17.70
C SER A 17 3.56 47.02 18.72
N LYS A 18 3.77 47.76 19.81
CA LYS A 18 4.28 47.33 21.12
C LYS A 18 5.57 46.50 21.12
N ARG A 19 6.68 47.22 21.30
CA ARG A 19 7.81 46.75 22.13
C ARG A 19 7.25 46.12 23.41
N LEU A 20 7.52 44.85 23.61
CA LEU A 20 7.50 44.18 24.91
C LEU A 20 8.93 43.73 25.22
N ASN A 21 9.26 43.88 26.49
CA ASN A 21 10.61 43.93 27.03
C ASN A 21 11.49 42.73 26.67
N SER A 22 12.78 43.05 26.50
CA SER A 22 13.89 42.14 26.69
C SER A 22 13.83 41.55 28.10
N ASP A 23 13.65 40.23 28.19
CA ASP A 23 14.33 39.35 29.14
C ASP A 23 13.79 37.94 28.97
N SER A 24 14.47 37.13 28.15
CA SER A 24 14.70 35.73 28.46
C SER A 24 15.59 35.11 27.38
N ASN A 25 16.60 34.37 27.83
CA ASN A 25 17.44 33.51 26.99
C ASN A 25 16.67 32.26 26.54
N THR A 26 15.37 32.40 26.25
CA THR A 26 14.47 31.29 25.95
C THR A 26 14.64 30.86 24.50
N PRO A 27 14.88 29.57 24.23
CA PRO A 27 14.98 29.08 22.87
C PRO A 27 13.62 29.21 22.20
N GLN A 28 13.53 30.05 21.17
CA GLN A 28 12.33 30.15 20.34
C GLN A 28 12.30 28.97 19.37
N ALA A 29 11.22 28.21 19.40
CA ALA A 29 11.01 27.06 18.54
C ALA A 29 9.77 27.22 17.66
N PHE A 30 9.85 26.72 16.44
CA PHE A 30 8.77 26.77 15.47
C PHE A 30 8.63 25.43 14.76
N VAL A 31 7.41 25.13 14.34
CA VAL A 31 7.12 24.06 13.39
C VAL A 31 6.70 24.70 12.07
N GLN A 32 7.40 24.37 11.00
CA GLN A 32 7.09 24.77 9.64
C GLN A 32 6.34 23.67 8.92
N ASP A 33 5.15 23.94 8.42
CA ASP A 33 4.47 23.10 7.43
C ASP A 33 5.22 23.21 6.08
N LEU A 34 5.74 22.10 5.56
CA LEU A 34 6.50 22.12 4.31
C LEU A 34 5.61 22.20 3.05
N LYS A 35 4.32 21.91 3.17
CA LYS A 35 3.34 22.05 2.08
C LYS A 35 2.91 23.50 1.92
N THR A 36 2.61 24.18 3.03
CA THR A 36 2.08 25.56 3.00
C THR A 36 3.12 26.63 3.30
N GLY A 37 4.24 26.26 3.90
CA GLY A 37 5.24 27.19 4.43
C GLY A 37 4.85 27.85 5.76
N LYS A 38 3.66 27.56 6.30
CA LYS A 38 3.14 28.17 7.53
C LYS A 38 4.02 27.81 8.73
N LEU A 39 4.33 28.81 9.55
CA LEU A 39 5.06 28.65 10.80
C LEU A 39 4.10 28.71 11.99
N SER A 40 4.23 27.75 12.89
CA SER A 40 3.51 27.68 14.16
C SER A 40 4.53 27.69 15.31
N GLU A 41 4.38 28.62 16.25
CA GLU A 41 5.26 28.74 17.41
C GLU A 41 5.05 27.57 18.39
N VAL A 42 6.15 26.97 18.84
CA VAL A 42 6.16 25.94 19.89
C VAL A 42 6.57 26.60 21.19
N LYS A 43 5.59 26.75 22.08
CA LYS A 43 5.81 27.36 23.39
C LYS A 43 6.49 26.36 24.34
N ILE A 44 7.28 26.89 25.26
CA ILE A 44 8.01 26.08 26.26
C ILE A 44 7.14 25.71 27.47
N ASP A 45 6.01 26.38 27.66
CA ASP A 45 5.12 26.26 28.82
C ASP A 45 3.90 25.36 28.59
N SER A 46 3.74 24.87 27.36
CA SER A 46 2.56 24.12 26.93
C SER A 46 2.91 23.07 25.90
N ASN A 47 2.13 21.98 25.91
CA ASN A 47 2.26 20.91 24.94
C ASN A 47 1.81 21.39 23.56
N PHE A 48 2.66 21.19 22.56
CA PHE A 48 2.32 21.48 21.17
C PHE A 48 1.83 20.20 20.51
N LEU A 49 0.52 20.15 20.24
CA LEU A 49 -0.17 18.92 19.84
C LEU A 49 -0.38 18.85 18.33
N PHE A 50 -0.06 17.71 17.73
CA PHE A 50 -0.51 17.34 16.40
C PHE A 50 -1.68 16.36 16.52
N GLY A 51 -2.70 16.54 15.70
CA GLY A 51 -3.82 15.60 15.65
C GLY A 51 -4.98 16.09 14.82
N ARG A 52 -5.98 15.23 14.63
CA ARG A 52 -7.19 15.61 13.88
C ARG A 52 -8.21 16.41 14.69
N ALA A 53 -8.07 16.47 16.02
CA ALA A 53 -9.00 17.22 16.85
C ALA A 53 -8.77 18.72 16.65
N LYS A 54 -9.86 19.51 16.59
CA LYS A 54 -9.80 20.98 16.39
C LYS A 54 -9.02 21.73 17.47
N GLN A 55 -8.83 21.12 18.64
CA GLN A 55 -8.04 21.65 19.75
C GLN A 55 -6.52 21.45 19.60
N SER A 56 -6.06 20.78 18.55
CA SER A 56 -4.63 20.54 18.30
C SER A 56 -3.93 21.81 17.83
N SER A 57 -2.67 22.00 18.21
CA SER A 57 -1.84 23.12 17.75
C SER A 57 -1.64 23.07 16.23
N ILE A 58 -1.52 21.86 15.68
CA ILE A 58 -1.62 21.59 14.23
C ILE A 58 -2.74 20.59 14.01
N VAL A 59 -3.78 21.04 13.31
CA VAL A 59 -4.94 20.23 12.94
C VAL A 59 -4.69 19.60 11.58
N ILE A 60 -4.66 18.26 11.55
CA ILE A 60 -4.58 17.48 10.31
C ILE A 60 -5.91 16.75 10.15
N GLU A 61 -6.80 17.26 9.29
CA GLU A 61 -8.19 16.81 9.14
C GLU A 61 -8.33 15.48 8.39
N GLU A 62 -7.59 14.46 8.83
CA GLU A 62 -7.56 13.14 8.21
C GLU A 62 -8.05 12.05 9.16
N LEU A 63 -8.82 11.10 8.62
CA LEU A 63 -9.42 10.01 9.40
C LEU A 63 -8.38 9.06 10.00
N TYR A 64 -7.22 8.90 9.35
CA TYR A 64 -6.15 8.01 9.79
C TYR A 64 -5.21 8.67 10.81
N ILE A 65 -5.33 9.98 11.01
CA ILE A 65 -4.63 10.70 12.06
C ILE A 65 -5.45 10.61 13.35
N SER A 66 -4.81 10.17 14.44
CA SER A 66 -5.40 10.17 15.77
C SER A 66 -5.82 11.58 16.23
N ARG A 67 -6.85 11.66 17.08
CA ARG A 67 -7.35 12.95 17.64
C ARG A 67 -6.25 13.71 18.39
N SER A 68 -5.45 12.98 19.15
CA SER A 68 -4.21 13.40 19.78
C SER A 68 -3.15 12.43 19.26
N HIS A 69 -2.34 12.85 18.29
CA HIS A 69 -1.46 11.96 17.55
C HIS A 69 -0.05 11.96 18.11
N SER A 70 0.53 13.13 18.31
CA SER A 70 1.85 13.30 18.89
C SER A 70 1.98 14.67 19.54
N THR A 71 2.97 14.79 20.41
CA THR A 71 3.17 15.98 21.22
C THR A 71 4.63 16.41 21.16
N ILE A 72 4.86 17.70 20.96
CA ILE A 72 6.15 18.31 21.31
C ILE A 72 6.03 18.93 22.70
N SER A 73 6.95 18.56 23.57
CA SER A 73 7.08 19.09 24.94
C SER A 73 8.48 19.63 25.16
N TYR A 74 8.62 20.58 26.09
CA TYR A 74 9.91 21.14 26.47
C TYR A 74 10.27 20.70 27.90
N ALA A 75 11.44 20.09 28.07
CA ALA A 75 11.95 19.65 29.37
C ALA A 75 13.48 19.74 29.38
N ASN A 76 14.09 20.04 30.54
CA ASN A 76 15.56 20.05 30.70
C ASN A 76 16.32 20.87 29.63
N GLY A 77 15.75 21.99 29.17
CA GLY A 77 16.39 22.83 28.16
C GLY A 77 16.25 22.35 26.71
N GLN A 78 15.48 21.28 26.47
CA GLN A 78 15.39 20.60 25.18
C GLN A 78 13.94 20.34 24.78
N PHE A 79 13.68 20.27 23.48
CA PHE A 79 12.39 19.86 22.94
C PHE A 79 12.39 18.36 22.67
N PHE A 80 11.27 17.72 22.98
CA PHE A 80 11.05 16.29 22.80
C PHE A 80 9.76 16.04 22.03
N LEU A 81 9.80 15.10 21.10
CA LEU A 81 8.67 14.57 20.38
C LEU A 81 8.25 13.23 20.97
N GLU A 82 6.95 13.02 21.15
CA GLU A 82 6.36 11.77 21.65
C GLU A 82 5.16 11.39 20.79
N ASP A 83 5.04 10.10 20.46
CA ASP A 83 3.84 9.54 19.86
C ASP A 83 2.80 9.21 20.94
N ASN A 84 1.57 9.70 20.78
CA ASN A 84 0.50 9.53 21.77
C ASN A 84 -0.28 8.21 21.53
N ASN A 85 0.42 7.09 21.30
CA ASN A 85 -0.16 5.81 20.88
C ASN A 85 -1.09 5.96 19.67
N SER A 86 -0.57 6.61 18.63
CA SER A 86 -1.33 6.91 17.43
C SER A 86 -1.60 5.66 16.58
N PHE A 87 -2.64 5.70 15.73
CA PHE A 87 -3.00 4.54 14.91
C PHE A 87 -1.96 4.22 13.82
N THR A 88 -1.44 5.24 13.12
CA THR A 88 -0.47 5.06 12.03
C THR A 88 0.98 5.26 12.47
N GLY A 89 1.21 5.87 13.64
CA GLY A 89 2.53 6.18 14.15
C GLY A 89 3.06 7.54 13.70
N THR A 90 3.94 8.10 14.51
CA THR A 90 4.71 9.31 14.22
C THR A 90 6.10 8.96 13.69
N TYR A 91 6.59 9.73 12.72
CA TYR A 91 7.87 9.49 12.07
C TYR A 91 8.77 10.71 12.22
N LEU A 92 10.01 10.49 12.66
CA LEU A 92 11.06 11.49 12.73
C LEU A 92 12.14 11.16 11.71
N ASN A 93 12.44 12.09 10.81
CA ASN A 93 13.37 11.89 9.70
C ASN A 93 13.09 10.58 8.92
N TYR A 94 11.81 10.37 8.61
CA TYR A 94 11.28 9.19 7.88
C TYR A 94 11.42 7.83 8.62
N LYS A 95 11.84 7.84 9.88
CA LYS A 95 11.86 6.65 10.75
C LYS A 95 10.77 6.73 11.80
N LYS A 96 10.01 5.65 11.96
CA LYS A 96 8.97 5.56 13.00
C LYS A 96 9.64 5.68 14.38
N ILE A 97 9.15 6.59 15.21
CA ILE A 97 9.60 6.70 16.60
C ILE A 97 8.94 5.62 17.46
N SER A 98 9.62 5.16 18.50
CA SER A 98 9.03 4.31 19.53
C SER A 98 8.09 5.12 20.44
N ASN A 99 7.34 4.45 21.31
CA ASN A 99 6.47 5.09 22.33
C ASN A 99 7.27 5.72 23.50
N VAL A 100 8.42 6.31 23.19
CA VAL A 100 9.33 6.98 24.14
C VAL A 100 9.64 8.36 23.58
N LYS A 101 9.78 9.35 24.45
CA LYS A 101 10.17 10.72 24.09
C LYS A 101 11.52 10.74 23.38
N VAL A 102 11.56 11.34 22.19
CA VAL A 102 12.77 11.50 21.38
C VAL A 102 13.15 12.98 21.34
N GLN A 103 14.42 13.30 21.59
CA GLN A 103 14.90 14.68 21.53
C GLN A 103 14.87 15.23 20.09
N LEU A 104 14.35 16.45 19.91
CA LEU A 104 14.32 17.17 18.65
C LEU A 104 15.55 18.08 18.46
N GLN A 105 16.05 18.13 17.24
CA GLN A 105 17.13 19.00 16.78
C GLN A 105 16.62 19.99 15.72
N ASN A 106 17.31 21.13 15.60
CA ASN A 106 16.99 22.10 14.57
C ASN A 106 17.13 21.49 13.17
N GLY A 107 16.03 21.49 12.42
CA GLY A 107 15.94 20.96 11.07
C GLY A 107 15.28 19.60 10.96
N ASP A 108 14.94 18.95 12.08
CA ASP A 108 14.29 17.64 12.08
C ASP A 108 12.94 17.66 11.36
N LEU A 109 12.65 16.55 10.67
CA LEU A 109 11.42 16.37 9.90
C LEU A 109 10.46 15.45 10.67
N ILE A 110 9.29 15.98 11.01
CA ILE A 110 8.20 15.26 11.66
C ILE A 110 7.15 14.94 10.60
N ALA A 111 6.82 13.67 10.45
CA ALA A 111 5.94 13.21 9.39
C ALA A 111 4.81 12.30 9.90
N TYR A 112 3.67 12.40 9.23
CA TYR A 112 2.50 11.55 9.47
C TYR A 112 2.01 10.96 8.17
N THR A 113 1.49 9.74 8.24
CA THR A 113 1.01 8.99 7.07
C THR A 113 -0.51 8.85 7.06
N ASP A 114 -1.07 8.79 5.85
CA ASP A 114 -2.47 8.49 5.57
C ASP A 114 -2.68 7.00 5.24
N ARG A 115 -3.89 6.64 4.74
CA ARG A 115 -4.20 5.28 4.26
C ARG A 115 -3.21 4.79 3.20
N SER A 116 -2.69 5.69 2.39
CA SER A 116 -1.83 5.39 1.24
C SER A 116 -0.35 5.28 1.62
N ASN A 117 0.01 5.44 2.90
CA ASN A 117 1.39 5.53 3.38
C ASN A 117 2.22 6.61 2.65
N THR A 118 1.57 7.72 2.29
CA THR A 118 2.24 8.86 1.66
C THR A 118 2.84 9.81 2.70
N TRP A 119 3.89 10.55 2.33
CA TRP A 119 4.56 11.55 3.18
C TRP A 119 3.95 12.95 3.02
N GLU A 120 2.62 13.05 2.86
CA GLU A 120 1.96 14.31 2.53
C GLU A 120 1.98 15.32 3.70
N TYR A 121 1.98 14.84 4.94
CA TYR A 121 1.97 15.67 6.15
C TYR A 121 3.37 15.74 6.74
N LEU A 122 4.19 16.64 6.18
CA LEU A 122 5.58 16.81 6.55
C LEU A 122 5.83 18.19 7.17
N TYR A 123 6.40 18.18 8.37
CA TYR A 123 6.67 19.37 9.16
C TYR A 123 8.15 19.42 9.53
N LYS A 124 8.71 20.62 9.60
CA LYS A 124 10.11 20.84 10.00
C LYS A 124 10.16 21.56 11.33
N PHE A 125 10.90 21.00 12.29
CA PHE A 125 11.19 21.66 13.55
C PHE A 125 12.36 22.64 13.38
N CYS A 126 12.20 23.88 13.86
CA CYS A 126 13.15 24.97 13.68
C CYS A 126 13.43 25.64 15.02
N LEU A 127 14.71 25.83 15.35
CA LEU A 127 15.15 26.66 16.48
C LEU A 127 15.66 28.00 15.96
N SER A 128 15.12 29.10 16.49
CA SER A 128 15.65 30.44 16.25
C SER A 128 16.81 30.69 17.21
N ASN A 129 18.03 30.52 16.71
CA ASN A 129 19.22 30.96 17.42
C ASN A 129 19.34 32.48 17.30
N SER A 130 19.02 33.20 18.36
CA SER A 130 19.33 34.63 18.52
C SER A 130 20.83 34.87 18.73
N LYS A 131 21.69 34.33 17.86
CA LYS A 131 23.06 34.84 17.74
C LYS A 131 23.00 36.13 16.92
N LYS A 132 22.77 37.26 17.61
CA LYS A 132 23.23 38.56 17.12
C LYS A 132 24.70 38.39 16.69
N LYS A 133 25.04 38.78 15.45
CA LYS A 133 26.44 39.02 15.08
C LYS A 133 27.05 39.91 16.16
N PRO A 134 28.20 39.57 16.76
CA PRO A 134 28.87 40.53 17.62
C PRO A 134 29.28 41.72 16.75
N ARG A 135 28.86 42.92 17.15
CA ARG A 135 29.53 44.16 16.75
C ARG A 135 30.93 44.09 17.35
N LEU A 136 31.95 44.24 16.50
CA LEU A 136 33.32 44.47 16.93
C LEU A 136 33.45 45.96 17.20
N ASP A 137 33.18 46.37 18.44
CA ASP A 137 33.64 47.65 18.95
C ASP A 137 34.50 47.36 20.19
N GLU A 138 35.81 47.55 19.96
CA GLU A 138 36.88 47.96 20.88
C GLU A 138 37.03 47.30 22.27
N GLU A 139 38.15 46.60 22.44
CA GLU A 139 39.06 46.90 23.56
C GLU A 139 40.53 46.62 23.18
N ASN A 140 41.42 47.42 23.78
CA ASN A 140 42.74 47.81 23.30
C ASN A 140 43.88 46.80 23.50
N ALA A 141 44.88 46.94 22.62
CA ALA A 141 46.32 46.86 22.89
C ALA A 141 46.89 45.66 23.67
N ALA A 142 47.12 44.55 22.95
CA ALA A 142 48.40 43.83 22.95
C ALA A 142 48.33 42.71 21.90
N LEU A 143 49.08 42.82 20.80
CA LEU A 143 49.75 41.69 20.13
C LEU A 143 50.53 42.24 18.92
N LYS A 144 51.72 42.82 19.17
CA LYS A 144 52.77 42.81 18.15
C LYS A 144 53.45 41.44 18.21
N ASP A 145 53.53 40.82 17.03
CA ASP A 145 54.29 39.63 16.67
C ASP A 145 53.84 38.25 17.20
N ASN A 146 52.68 37.81 16.73
CA ASN A 146 52.42 36.37 16.60
C ASN A 146 52.31 35.97 15.12
N LYS A 147 53.46 35.97 14.43
CA LYS A 147 53.62 35.58 13.01
C LYS A 147 52.97 34.23 12.72
N LEU A 148 52.98 33.31 13.70
CA LEU A 148 52.33 32.00 13.65
C LEU A 148 50.80 32.10 13.60
N LEU A 149 50.19 33.00 14.38
CA LEU A 149 48.74 33.21 14.38
C LEU A 149 48.27 33.75 13.03
N LYS A 150 49.02 34.71 12.46
CA LYS A 150 48.74 35.28 11.13
C LYS A 150 48.83 34.22 10.03
N LEU A 151 49.79 33.31 10.14
CA LEU A 151 49.97 32.19 9.20
C LEU A 151 48.84 31.16 9.31
N LYS A 152 48.37 30.86 10.54
CA LYS A 152 47.19 30.01 10.78
C LYS A 152 45.90 30.65 10.25
N ILE A 153 45.71 31.95 10.43
CA ILE A 153 44.56 32.70 9.89
C ILE A 153 44.54 32.65 8.37
N ASN A 154 45.69 32.88 7.72
CA ASN A 154 45.78 32.81 6.26
C ASN A 154 45.48 31.39 5.73
N LYS A 155 45.99 30.35 6.42
CA LYS A 155 45.67 28.94 6.08
C LYS A 155 44.18 28.64 6.24
N LEU A 156 43.56 29.09 7.33
CA LEU A 156 42.12 28.93 7.55
C LEU A 156 41.29 29.68 6.51
N GLN A 157 41.70 30.89 6.10
CA GLN A 157 41.02 31.64 5.05
C GLN A 157 41.13 30.95 3.69
N ALA A 158 42.27 30.35 3.36
CA ALA A 158 42.42 29.55 2.15
C ALA A 158 41.47 28.34 2.17
N LEU A 159 41.43 27.59 3.27
CA LEU A 159 40.55 26.42 3.44
C LEU A 159 39.06 26.80 3.36
N ILE A 160 38.67 27.94 3.97
CA ILE A 160 37.31 28.47 3.88
C ILE A 160 36.94 28.81 2.43
N ASN A 161 37.88 29.34 1.65
CA ASN A 161 37.62 29.69 0.25
C ASN A 161 37.46 28.44 -0.62
N GLU A 162 38.29 27.40 -0.39
CA GLU A 162 38.13 26.08 -1.02
C GLU A 162 36.77 25.47 -0.70
N LEU A 163 36.41 25.38 0.58
CA LEU A 163 35.11 24.83 1.01
C LEU A 163 33.93 25.63 0.45
N LYS A 164 34.05 26.95 0.31
CA LYS A 164 33.01 27.78 -0.32
C LYS A 164 32.87 27.47 -1.81
N GLN A 165 33.97 27.19 -2.49
CA GLN A 165 33.96 26.89 -3.91
C GLN A 165 33.37 25.50 -4.16
N GLU A 166 33.80 24.49 -3.40
CA GLU A 166 33.23 23.15 -3.41
C GLU A 166 31.72 23.16 -3.11
N ASN A 167 31.29 23.92 -2.09
CA ASN A 167 29.88 24.00 -1.74
C ASN A 167 29.04 24.67 -2.84
N LYS A 168 29.57 25.70 -3.54
CA LYS A 168 28.89 26.31 -4.70
C LYS A 168 28.69 25.29 -5.82
N GLU A 169 29.71 24.50 -6.11
CA GLU A 169 29.65 23.47 -7.15
C GLU A 169 28.68 22.34 -6.77
N SER A 170 28.71 21.90 -5.52
CA SER A 170 27.77 20.91 -4.99
C SER A 170 26.32 21.39 -5.06
N ILE A 171 26.03 22.64 -4.68
CA ILE A 171 24.70 23.24 -4.79
C ILE A 171 24.25 23.34 -6.25
N HIS A 172 25.15 23.69 -7.16
CA HIS A 172 24.86 23.76 -8.59
C HIS A 172 24.47 22.37 -9.14
N ASN A 173 25.26 21.35 -8.82
CA ASN A 173 25.00 19.97 -9.23
C ASN A 173 23.69 19.44 -8.66
N ALA A 174 23.41 19.73 -7.38
CA ALA A 174 22.14 19.40 -6.75
C ALA A 174 20.95 20.06 -7.48
N ARG A 175 21.03 21.35 -7.85
CA ARG A 175 19.96 22.01 -8.62
C ARG A 175 19.73 21.38 -9.98
N PHE A 176 20.81 21.04 -10.69
CA PHE A 176 20.70 20.40 -11.99
C PHE A 176 20.01 19.04 -11.89
N ALA A 177 20.43 18.22 -10.92
CA ALA A 177 19.79 16.94 -10.63
C ALA A 177 18.30 17.13 -10.28
N MET A 178 17.97 18.12 -9.45
CA MET A 178 16.60 18.41 -9.03
C MET A 178 15.71 18.87 -10.20
N SER A 179 16.28 19.58 -11.18
CA SER A 179 15.59 19.94 -12.43
C SER A 179 15.22 18.70 -13.25
N ASN A 180 16.13 17.75 -13.37
CA ASN A 180 15.86 16.49 -14.08
C ASN A 180 14.80 15.66 -13.35
N VAL A 181 14.89 15.55 -12.03
CA VAL A 181 13.87 14.88 -11.20
C VAL A 181 12.50 15.53 -11.39
N LYS A 182 12.42 16.87 -11.40
CA LYS A 182 11.16 17.59 -11.65
C LYS A 182 10.54 17.25 -13.01
N LYS A 183 11.35 17.16 -14.07
CA LYS A 183 10.88 16.74 -15.40
C LYS A 183 10.33 15.32 -15.38
N LEU A 184 11.01 14.39 -14.71
CA LEU A 184 10.56 13.01 -14.56
C LEU A 184 9.25 12.92 -13.78
N ILE A 185 9.12 13.67 -12.68
CA ILE A 185 7.89 13.75 -11.90
C ILE A 185 6.73 14.23 -12.78
N ASN A 186 6.90 15.33 -13.51
CA ASN A 186 5.85 15.85 -14.38
C ASN A 186 5.40 14.80 -15.42
N LYS A 187 6.37 14.14 -16.08
CA LYS A 187 6.07 13.07 -17.04
C LYS A 187 5.33 11.90 -16.39
N SER A 188 5.74 11.51 -15.18
CA SER A 188 5.07 10.45 -14.42
C SER A 188 3.66 10.85 -13.99
N THR A 189 3.44 12.10 -13.59
CA THR A 189 2.10 12.59 -13.21
C THR A 189 1.14 12.61 -14.39
N GLU A 190 1.62 13.01 -15.56
CA GLU A 190 0.82 13.01 -16.79
C GLU A 190 0.50 11.59 -17.26
N LEU A 191 1.48 10.69 -17.21
CA LEU A 191 1.26 9.27 -17.51
C LEU A 191 0.23 8.66 -16.55
N ASN A 192 0.34 8.94 -15.24
CA ASN A 192 -0.61 8.46 -14.24
C ASN A 192 -2.03 8.98 -14.46
N LYS A 193 -2.16 10.24 -14.90
CA LYS A 193 -3.47 10.81 -15.27
C LYS A 193 -4.07 10.05 -16.46
N ASN A 194 -3.30 9.87 -17.53
CA ASN A 194 -3.75 9.15 -18.72
C ASN A 194 -4.15 7.69 -18.40
N LEU A 195 -3.39 7.02 -17.54
CA LEU A 195 -3.71 5.66 -17.08
C LEU A 195 -5.01 5.62 -16.26
N LYS A 196 -5.25 6.60 -15.39
CA LYS A 196 -6.50 6.70 -14.64
C LYS A 196 -7.70 6.89 -15.56
N ASP A 197 -7.57 7.80 -16.52
CA ASP A 197 -8.64 8.08 -17.49
C ASP A 197 -8.96 6.83 -18.32
N LYS A 198 -7.92 6.12 -18.79
CA LYS A 198 -8.12 4.86 -19.54
C LYS A 198 -8.74 3.75 -18.69
N THR A 199 -8.39 3.68 -17.40
CA THR A 199 -8.98 2.72 -16.46
C THR A 199 -10.47 2.95 -16.29
N ILE A 200 -10.90 4.21 -16.15
CA ILE A 200 -12.31 4.58 -16.04
C ILE A 200 -13.06 4.19 -17.33
N GLU A 201 -12.49 4.49 -18.50
CA GLU A 201 -13.07 4.14 -19.79
C GLU A 201 -13.31 2.62 -19.91
N LEU A 202 -12.29 1.81 -19.57
CA LEU A 202 -12.39 0.35 -19.59
C LEU A 202 -13.42 -0.18 -18.58
N GLN A 203 -13.53 0.45 -17.41
CA GLN A 203 -14.54 0.07 -16.41
C GLN A 203 -15.97 0.32 -16.92
N ILE A 204 -16.20 1.43 -17.64
CA ILE A 204 -17.50 1.73 -18.24
C ILE A 204 -17.82 0.69 -19.33
N GLN A 205 -16.87 0.41 -20.22
CA GLN A 205 -17.05 -0.60 -21.28
C GLN A 205 -17.33 -1.99 -20.70
N ASN A 206 -16.62 -2.41 -19.65
CA ASN A 206 -16.88 -3.67 -18.97
C ASN A 206 -18.29 -3.74 -18.37
N ARG A 207 -18.77 -2.65 -17.76
CA ARG A 207 -20.15 -2.60 -17.23
C ARG A 207 -21.19 -2.76 -18.34
N GLU A 208 -20.97 -2.15 -19.50
CA GLU A 208 -21.87 -2.30 -20.65
C GLU A 208 -21.84 -3.72 -21.22
N LEU A 209 -20.66 -4.33 -21.33
CA LEU A 209 -20.52 -5.72 -21.78
C LEU A 209 -21.22 -6.69 -20.81
N ILE A 210 -21.07 -6.51 -19.50
CA ILE A 210 -21.77 -7.33 -18.50
C ILE A 210 -23.29 -7.20 -18.66
N LYS A 211 -23.81 -5.99 -18.87
CA LYS A 211 -25.25 -5.79 -19.14
C LYS A 211 -25.70 -6.56 -20.38
N LYS A 212 -24.95 -6.47 -21.48
CA LYS A 212 -25.25 -7.21 -22.72
C LYS A 212 -25.20 -8.71 -22.50
N LEU A 213 -24.21 -9.20 -21.76
CA LEU A 213 -24.07 -10.61 -21.42
C LEU A 213 -25.26 -11.13 -20.62
N ASN A 214 -25.69 -10.39 -19.59
CA ASN A 214 -26.83 -10.77 -18.77
C ASN A 214 -28.12 -10.86 -19.60
N ILE A 215 -28.37 -9.88 -20.48
CA ILE A 215 -29.53 -9.90 -21.37
C ILE A 215 -29.47 -11.12 -22.30
N SER A 216 -28.30 -11.40 -22.89
CA SER A 216 -28.11 -12.56 -23.75
C SER A 216 -28.28 -13.88 -22.99
N SER A 217 -27.83 -13.94 -21.73
CA SER A 217 -27.97 -15.11 -20.87
C SER A 217 -29.44 -15.39 -20.55
N GLU A 218 -30.20 -14.36 -20.16
CA GLU A 218 -31.63 -14.47 -19.88
C GLU A 218 -32.42 -14.89 -21.12
N GLN A 219 -32.03 -14.41 -22.30
CA GLN A 219 -32.60 -14.87 -23.57
C GLN A 219 -32.31 -16.34 -23.84
N CYS A 220 -31.09 -16.81 -23.56
CA CYS A 220 -30.72 -18.21 -23.70
C CYS A 220 -31.47 -19.10 -22.72
N GLU A 221 -31.67 -18.67 -21.47
CA GLU A 221 -32.48 -19.40 -20.49
C GLU A 221 -33.94 -19.53 -20.93
N LYS A 222 -34.56 -18.43 -21.39
CA LYS A 222 -35.93 -18.46 -21.92
C LYS A 222 -36.08 -19.39 -23.14
N LEU A 223 -35.09 -19.36 -24.03
CA LEU A 223 -35.03 -20.26 -25.19
C LEU A 223 -34.86 -21.72 -24.76
N LYS A 224 -34.04 -21.97 -23.73
CA LYS A 224 -33.83 -23.30 -23.17
C LYS A 224 -35.09 -23.84 -22.50
N GLU A 225 -35.78 -23.04 -21.68
CA GLU A 225 -37.07 -23.43 -21.09
C GLU A 225 -38.12 -23.74 -22.16
N SER A 226 -38.17 -22.92 -23.22
CA SER A 226 -39.06 -23.14 -24.38
C SER A 226 -38.69 -24.37 -25.19
N LEU A 227 -37.41 -24.78 -25.20
CA LEU A 227 -36.95 -26.00 -25.85
C LEU A 227 -37.26 -27.20 -24.96
N ASP A 228 -36.87 -27.17 -23.68
CA ASP A 228 -37.08 -28.22 -22.69
C ASP A 228 -38.57 -28.60 -22.59
N THR A 229 -39.47 -27.61 -22.61
CA THR A 229 -40.93 -27.83 -22.62
C THR A 229 -41.44 -28.47 -23.91
N LYS A 230 -40.80 -28.23 -25.06
CA LYS A 230 -41.12 -28.92 -26.32
C LYS A 230 -40.57 -30.34 -26.35
N THR A 231 -39.30 -30.55 -25.96
CA THR A 231 -38.71 -31.89 -25.86
C THR A 231 -39.44 -32.79 -24.86
N ALA A 232 -39.90 -32.26 -23.73
CA ALA A 232 -40.69 -33.04 -22.75
C ALA A 232 -42.08 -33.47 -23.27
N GLN A 233 -42.60 -32.82 -24.32
CA GLN A 233 -43.85 -33.23 -24.97
C GLN A 233 -43.62 -34.28 -26.08
N ASP A 234 -42.40 -34.37 -26.60
CA ASP A 234 -42.06 -35.21 -27.77
C ASP A 234 -41.16 -36.42 -27.45
N GLU A 235 -40.56 -36.51 -26.25
CA GLU A 235 -39.63 -37.60 -25.88
C GLU A 235 -40.33 -38.82 -25.24
N GLU A 236 -40.04 -40.02 -25.76
CA GLU A 236 -40.44 -41.28 -25.12
C GLU A 236 -39.83 -41.40 -23.70
N PRO A 237 -40.54 -42.02 -22.72
CA PRO A 237 -40.07 -42.15 -21.33
C PRO A 237 -38.64 -42.72 -21.14
N ILE A 238 -38.14 -43.44 -22.15
CA ILE A 238 -36.80 -44.04 -22.18
C ILE A 238 -35.70 -42.98 -22.34
N GLU A 239 -35.92 -41.91 -23.11
CA GLU A 239 -34.90 -40.88 -23.34
C GLU A 239 -34.75 -39.93 -22.14
N ILE A 240 -35.85 -39.66 -21.43
CA ILE A 240 -35.84 -38.94 -20.14
C ILE A 240 -35.01 -39.72 -19.10
N PHE A 241 -35.17 -41.05 -19.07
CA PHE A 241 -34.41 -41.89 -18.16
C PHE A 241 -32.91 -41.90 -18.49
N LYS A 242 -32.55 -41.98 -19.79
CA LYS A 242 -31.15 -41.91 -20.22
C LYS A 242 -30.48 -40.58 -19.87
N THR A 243 -31.17 -39.46 -20.10
CA THR A 243 -30.63 -38.12 -19.79
C THR A 243 -30.42 -37.93 -18.29
N GLN A 244 -31.29 -38.46 -17.44
CA GLN A 244 -31.10 -38.43 -15.98
C GLN A 244 -29.85 -39.23 -15.55
N ILE A 245 -29.64 -40.42 -16.09
CA ILE A 245 -28.46 -41.23 -15.75
C ILE A 245 -27.18 -40.58 -16.28
N ASN A 246 -27.19 -39.99 -17.48
CA ASN A 246 -26.03 -39.27 -18.02
C ASN A 246 -25.58 -38.14 -17.08
N ARG A 247 -26.52 -37.38 -16.51
CA ARG A 247 -26.21 -36.34 -15.53
C ARG A 247 -25.55 -36.91 -14.25
N LEU A 248 -25.97 -38.08 -13.78
CA LEU A 248 -25.35 -38.72 -12.62
C LEU A 248 -23.89 -39.13 -12.91
N LEU A 249 -23.63 -39.68 -14.10
CA LEU A 249 -22.28 -40.09 -14.51
C LEU A 249 -21.35 -38.89 -14.69
N GLU A 250 -21.83 -37.81 -15.30
CA GLU A 250 -21.03 -36.61 -15.58
C GLU A 250 -20.77 -35.74 -14.35
N ASN A 251 -21.69 -35.70 -13.37
CA ASN A 251 -21.56 -34.81 -12.20
C ASN A 251 -21.09 -35.53 -10.94
N ASP A 252 -21.72 -36.66 -10.59
CA ASP A 252 -21.53 -37.28 -9.27
C ASP A 252 -20.46 -38.38 -9.28
N PHE A 253 -20.28 -39.03 -10.44
CA PHE A 253 -19.34 -40.14 -10.60
C PHE A 253 -18.08 -39.77 -11.38
N GLN A 254 -17.80 -38.49 -11.56
CA GLN A 254 -16.59 -38.00 -12.23
C GLN A 254 -15.41 -37.89 -11.26
N CYS A 255 -14.24 -38.40 -11.65
CA CYS A 255 -13.02 -38.24 -10.89
C CYS A 255 -12.48 -36.82 -11.02
N SER A 256 -12.30 -36.11 -9.91
CA SER A 256 -11.79 -34.72 -9.93
C SER A 256 -10.31 -34.56 -10.31
N ILE A 257 -9.59 -35.65 -10.59
CA ILE A 257 -8.18 -35.62 -11.03
C ILE A 257 -8.08 -35.70 -12.55
N CYS A 258 -8.83 -36.61 -13.17
CA CYS A 258 -8.79 -36.83 -14.62
C CYS A 258 -10.02 -36.30 -15.36
N ASN A 259 -11.07 -35.88 -14.63
CA ASN A 259 -12.34 -35.41 -15.16
C ASN A 259 -13.06 -36.45 -16.04
N GLU A 260 -12.85 -37.73 -15.75
CA GLU A 260 -13.54 -38.85 -16.41
C GLU A 260 -14.37 -39.62 -15.39
N VAL A 261 -15.37 -40.38 -15.85
CA VAL A 261 -16.18 -41.27 -14.99
C VAL A 261 -15.25 -42.24 -14.25
N MET A 262 -15.32 -42.27 -12.92
CA MET A 262 -14.34 -42.93 -12.03
C MET A 262 -14.13 -44.41 -12.38
N LEU A 263 -12.89 -44.80 -12.70
CA LEU A 263 -12.50 -46.18 -12.91
C LEU A 263 -11.85 -46.76 -11.65
N ARG A 264 -12.33 -47.92 -11.18
CA ARG A 264 -11.86 -48.54 -9.93
C ARG A 264 -11.94 -47.57 -8.76
N ALA A 265 -13.16 -47.15 -8.45
CA ALA A 265 -13.46 -46.12 -7.47
C ALA A 265 -12.77 -46.40 -6.11
N SER A 266 -11.82 -45.55 -5.74
CA SER A 266 -11.01 -45.66 -4.52
C SER A 266 -11.24 -44.46 -3.63
N THR A 267 -11.66 -44.72 -2.40
CA THR A 267 -12.05 -43.72 -1.40
C THR A 267 -10.94 -43.55 -0.38
N ALA A 268 -10.49 -42.31 -0.18
CA ALA A 268 -9.54 -41.97 0.88
C ALA A 268 -10.24 -41.94 2.26
N ASN A 269 -9.47 -42.00 3.37
CA ASN A 269 -10.01 -41.86 4.74
C ASN A 269 -10.80 -40.56 5.00
N CYS A 270 -10.70 -39.56 4.12
CA CYS A 270 -11.51 -38.33 4.16
C CYS A 270 -12.79 -38.41 3.33
N ASN A 271 -13.21 -39.62 2.92
CA ASN A 271 -14.41 -39.95 2.14
C ASN A 271 -14.50 -39.37 0.71
N HIS A 272 -13.41 -38.77 0.20
CA HIS A 272 -13.34 -38.37 -1.21
C HIS A 272 -12.92 -39.56 -2.07
N THR A 273 -13.59 -39.72 -3.20
CA THR A 273 -13.43 -40.88 -4.09
C THR A 273 -12.87 -40.46 -5.44
N PHE A 274 -11.96 -41.26 -5.99
CA PHE A 274 -11.24 -41.00 -7.24
C PHE A 274 -11.03 -42.31 -8.00
N CYS A 275 -10.48 -42.25 -9.22
CA CYS A 275 -9.90 -43.44 -9.83
C CYS A 275 -8.71 -43.95 -9.00
N GLU A 276 -8.57 -45.27 -8.84
CA GLU A 276 -7.46 -45.88 -8.10
C GLU A 276 -6.09 -45.41 -8.62
N SER A 277 -5.90 -45.47 -9.94
CA SER A 277 -4.65 -45.06 -10.60
C SER A 277 -4.34 -43.58 -10.40
N CYS A 278 -5.35 -42.71 -10.54
CA CYS A 278 -5.23 -41.27 -10.33
C CYS A 278 -4.81 -40.93 -8.90
N LEU A 279 -5.48 -41.54 -7.92
CA LEU A 279 -5.19 -41.33 -6.51
C LEU A 279 -3.79 -41.84 -6.14
N ASN A 280 -3.43 -43.05 -6.57
CA ASN A 280 -2.09 -43.62 -6.31
C ASN A 280 -0.98 -42.75 -6.92
N LYS A 281 -1.16 -42.27 -8.16
CA LYS A 281 -0.22 -41.36 -8.82
C LYS A 281 -0.08 -40.05 -8.07
N TRP A 282 -1.17 -39.49 -7.55
CA TRP A 282 -1.14 -38.28 -6.72
C TRP A 282 -0.41 -38.51 -5.38
N LEU A 283 -0.75 -39.59 -4.69
CA LEU A 283 -0.20 -39.96 -3.38
C LEU A 283 1.29 -40.33 -3.40
N SER A 284 1.84 -40.61 -4.59
CA SER A 284 3.28 -40.74 -4.80
C SER A 284 4.02 -39.40 -4.64
N LYS A 285 3.34 -38.26 -4.84
CA LYS A 285 3.91 -36.91 -4.76
C LYS A 285 3.47 -36.12 -3.53
N SER A 286 2.21 -36.26 -3.12
CA SER A 286 1.64 -35.53 -1.98
C SER A 286 0.75 -36.43 -1.15
N LYS A 287 0.92 -36.44 0.17
CA LYS A 287 0.05 -37.19 1.09
C LYS A 287 -1.27 -36.47 1.42
N LEU A 288 -1.58 -35.37 0.74
CA LEU A 288 -2.81 -34.61 0.95
C LEU A 288 -3.87 -34.97 -0.09
N CYS A 289 -5.13 -35.03 0.34
CA CYS A 289 -6.28 -35.24 -0.54
C CYS A 289 -6.38 -34.10 -1.58
N PRO A 290 -6.59 -34.39 -2.88
CA PRO A 290 -6.75 -33.37 -3.92
C PRO A 290 -7.90 -32.37 -3.68
N VAL A 291 -8.95 -32.81 -3.00
CA VAL A 291 -10.16 -32.01 -2.79
C VAL A 291 -10.09 -31.23 -1.47
N CYS A 292 -10.04 -31.93 -0.34
CA CYS A 292 -10.12 -31.31 0.99
C CYS A 292 -8.76 -31.06 1.66
N ARG A 293 -7.66 -31.53 1.07
CA ARG A 293 -6.29 -31.40 1.61
C ARG A 293 -6.03 -32.08 2.96
N SER A 294 -6.95 -32.91 3.46
CA SER A 294 -6.69 -33.77 4.62
C SER A 294 -5.58 -34.79 4.33
N ILE A 295 -4.82 -35.18 5.35
CA ILE A 295 -3.78 -36.21 5.21
C ILE A 295 -4.42 -37.56 4.91
N VAL A 296 -3.99 -38.17 3.80
CA VAL A 296 -4.42 -39.48 3.35
C VAL A 296 -3.42 -40.52 3.86
N HIS A 297 -3.87 -41.37 4.78
CA HIS A 297 -3.08 -42.46 5.35
C HIS A 297 -3.59 -43.84 4.91
N ASN A 298 -4.84 -43.93 4.44
CA ASN A 298 -5.37 -45.13 3.82
C ASN A 298 -6.28 -44.80 2.63
N THR A 299 -6.42 -45.78 1.75
CA THR A 299 -7.32 -45.75 0.59
C THR A 299 -8.02 -47.10 0.50
N THR A 300 -9.33 -47.10 0.29
CA THR A 300 -10.14 -48.32 0.19
C THR A 300 -10.81 -48.36 -1.17
N TYR A 301 -10.61 -49.44 -1.92
CA TYR A 301 -11.35 -49.70 -3.16
C TYR A 301 -12.81 -50.05 -2.84
N CYS A 302 -13.74 -49.29 -3.41
CA CYS A 302 -15.18 -49.48 -3.22
C CYS A 302 -15.78 -50.28 -4.38
N LEU A 303 -15.75 -51.61 -4.25
CA LEU A 303 -16.30 -52.54 -5.26
C LEU A 303 -17.77 -52.26 -5.58
N ALA A 304 -18.58 -51.95 -4.57
CA ALA A 304 -20.01 -51.68 -4.77
C ALA A 304 -20.24 -50.45 -5.67
N LEU A 305 -19.50 -49.37 -5.43
CA LEU A 305 -19.59 -48.16 -6.24
C LEU A 305 -19.05 -48.39 -7.65
N ASP A 306 -17.95 -49.12 -7.80
CA ASP A 306 -17.37 -49.45 -9.11
C ASP A 306 -18.31 -50.32 -9.96
N ASN A 307 -18.97 -51.30 -9.33
CA ASN A 307 -20.00 -52.13 -9.96
C ASN A 307 -21.22 -51.28 -10.35
N TYR A 308 -21.65 -50.37 -9.48
CA TYR A 308 -22.78 -49.48 -9.75
C TYR A 308 -22.52 -48.59 -10.97
N ILE A 309 -21.37 -47.93 -11.01
CA ILE A 309 -20.95 -47.09 -12.14
C ILE A 309 -20.87 -47.93 -13.43
N THR A 310 -20.31 -49.14 -13.34
CA THR A 310 -20.19 -50.04 -14.49
C THR A 310 -21.57 -50.42 -15.05
N ASN A 311 -22.51 -50.81 -14.18
CA ASN A 311 -23.87 -51.14 -14.60
C ASN A 311 -24.59 -49.94 -15.25
N LEU A 312 -24.42 -48.73 -14.72
CA LEU A 312 -25.00 -47.52 -15.31
C LEU A 312 -24.43 -47.23 -16.70
N CYS A 313 -23.12 -47.37 -16.89
CA CYS A 313 -22.49 -47.24 -18.20
C CYS A 313 -22.97 -48.33 -19.17
N ASP A 314 -23.18 -49.56 -18.69
CA ASP A 314 -23.68 -50.67 -19.51
C ASP A 314 -25.13 -50.46 -19.97
N ILE A 315 -25.98 -49.91 -19.12
CA ILE A 315 -27.38 -49.57 -19.43
C ILE A 315 -27.46 -48.46 -20.47
N LEU A 316 -26.64 -47.42 -20.34
CA LEU A 316 -26.64 -46.27 -21.26
C LEU A 316 -25.98 -46.59 -22.61
N GLY A 317 -24.91 -47.39 -22.59
CA GLY A 317 -24.11 -47.67 -23.78
C GLY A 317 -23.43 -46.42 -24.36
N GLY A 318 -23.21 -46.43 -25.67
CA GLY A 318 -22.68 -45.28 -26.42
C GLY A 318 -21.27 -44.85 -26.02
N THR A 319 -20.99 -43.57 -26.24
CA THR A 319 -19.65 -42.98 -26.11
C THR A 319 -19.07 -43.09 -24.71
N ILE A 320 -19.88 -42.91 -23.66
CA ILE A 320 -19.42 -43.00 -22.26
C ILE A 320 -18.91 -44.42 -21.95
N LYS A 321 -19.63 -45.46 -22.38
CA LYS A 321 -19.22 -46.86 -22.22
C LYS A 321 -17.95 -47.17 -23.01
N GLU A 322 -17.86 -46.69 -24.25
CA GLU A 322 -16.69 -46.89 -25.12
C GLU A 322 -15.44 -46.23 -24.53
N GLN A 323 -15.54 -44.98 -24.08
CA GLN A 323 -14.47 -44.25 -23.41
C GLN A 323 -14.01 -44.97 -22.14
N ARG A 324 -14.95 -45.38 -21.28
CA ARG A 324 -14.63 -46.13 -20.05
C ARG A 324 -13.92 -47.45 -20.35
N THR A 325 -14.35 -48.17 -21.39
CA THR A 325 -13.73 -49.43 -21.82
C THR A 325 -12.33 -49.21 -22.40
N ALA A 326 -12.11 -48.12 -23.14
CA ALA A 326 -10.79 -47.74 -23.65
C ALA A 326 -9.81 -47.45 -22.50
N LEU A 327 -10.23 -46.62 -21.53
CA LEU A 327 -9.44 -46.29 -20.34
C LEU A 327 -9.14 -47.53 -19.47
N GLN A 328 -10.07 -48.47 -19.39
CA GLN A 328 -9.85 -49.77 -18.74
C GLN A 328 -8.77 -50.61 -19.40
N ARG A 329 -8.71 -50.60 -20.74
CA ARG A 329 -7.67 -51.32 -21.49
C ARG A 329 -6.32 -50.67 -21.27
N GLU A 330 -6.24 -49.34 -21.36
CA GLU A 330 -5.01 -48.58 -21.14
C GLU A 330 -4.46 -48.76 -19.71
N SER A 331 -5.34 -48.78 -18.70
CA SER A 331 -4.95 -48.97 -17.31
C SER A 331 -4.46 -50.38 -16.96
N LYS A 332 -4.69 -51.39 -17.82
CA LYS A 332 -4.13 -52.75 -17.64
C LYS A 332 -2.67 -52.88 -18.09
N TYR A 333 -2.12 -51.86 -18.76
CA TYR A 333 -0.75 -51.85 -19.27
C TYR A 333 0.22 -51.03 -18.41
N PHE A 334 -0.20 -50.57 -17.22
CA PHE A 334 0.61 -49.77 -16.29
C PHE A 334 0.75 -50.41 -14.92
#